data_AF-A0A2A5Y1E6-F1
#
_entry.id   AF-A0A2A5Y1E6-F1
#
_cell.length_a   1.000
_cell.length_b   1.000
_cell.length_c   1.000
_cell.angle_alpha   90.00
_cell.angle_beta   90.00
_cell.angle_gamma   90.00
#
_symmetry.space_group_name_H-M   'P 1'
#
loop_
_entity.id
_entity.type
_entity.pdbx_description
1 polymer ?
#
loop_
_entity_poly.entity_id
_entity_poly.type
_entity_poly.pdbx_seq_one_letter_code
_entity_poly.pdbx_strand_id
1 'polypeptide(L)'
;MLFNSKTKFLKTFLLTVFFTFSSSPVLSQLLSYQSEYEVELGNSEVVRVPGKTYVDKASGQLFIDWINNCNNSWVSNQRMMTRFINSHGVGTLSEINYSVNESIDGDKMDFVLEIKEDAELVDRTIGEAIKAKKVTVNFPRTDKEKLMFPEDVIFPHSFLKEVSGKLDKDQKIITHKVYEGTIPNNFFNISVFFTDETVKESNVKLPNKINNKFKKIRMSYYKGSESTPIFEQTVQLNEQGIANYFKYDYPDYSLIVKLKKISLVKLNCD
;
A
#
# COMPACT_ATOMS: atom_id res chain seq x y z
N MET A 1 13.39 -15.45 -76.10
CA MET A 1 14.50 -14.47 -76.04
C MET A 1 14.86 -14.32 -74.58
N LEU A 2 15.77 -15.13 -74.00
CA LEU A 2 17.24 -15.15 -74.09
C LEU A 2 17.94 -13.92 -73.48
N PHE A 3 18.96 -14.26 -72.66
CA PHE A 3 20.05 -13.48 -72.04
C PHE A 3 19.78 -12.83 -70.68
N ASN A 4 20.22 -13.45 -69.57
CA ASN A 4 21.58 -13.46 -68.95
C ASN A 4 21.67 -12.35 -67.87
N SER A 5 22.18 -12.58 -66.66
CA SER A 5 23.56 -13.02 -66.41
C SER A 5 23.77 -13.58 -65.00
N LYS A 6 24.62 -14.62 -64.97
CA LYS A 6 25.53 -15.14 -63.93
C LYS A 6 25.99 -14.10 -62.87
N THR A 7 26.35 -14.43 -61.61
CA THR A 7 27.40 -15.39 -61.21
C THR A 7 27.49 -15.58 -59.67
N LYS A 8 27.80 -16.82 -59.24
CA LYS A 8 28.74 -17.29 -58.17
C LYS A 8 28.58 -16.95 -56.66
N PHE A 9 28.51 -18.06 -55.89
CA PHE A 9 29.32 -18.44 -54.70
C PHE A 9 29.27 -17.55 -53.43
N LEU A 10 28.67 -18.07 -52.35
CA LEU A 10 29.37 -18.30 -51.07
C LEU A 10 28.49 -19.11 -50.10
N LYS A 11 29.04 -20.22 -49.59
CA LYS A 11 28.53 -20.87 -48.37
C LYS A 11 28.79 -19.92 -47.20
N THR A 12 27.75 -19.44 -46.52
CA THR A 12 27.90 -18.99 -45.13
C THR A 12 26.63 -19.28 -44.35
N PHE A 13 26.83 -20.20 -43.41
CA PHE A 13 26.02 -20.48 -42.24
C PHE A 13 25.69 -19.16 -41.51
N LEU A 14 24.45 -18.69 -41.60
CA LEU A 14 23.94 -17.70 -40.64
C LEU A 14 23.08 -18.44 -39.61
N LEU A 15 23.76 -18.84 -38.55
CA LEU A 15 23.17 -19.17 -37.26
C LEU A 15 22.54 -17.87 -36.71
N THR A 16 21.29 -17.57 -37.05
CA THR A 16 20.50 -16.60 -36.30
C THR A 16 20.23 -17.20 -34.93
N VAL A 17 21.15 -16.95 -34.00
CA VAL A 17 20.86 -17.03 -32.57
C VAL A 17 19.80 -15.96 -32.32
N PHE A 18 18.53 -16.36 -32.33
CA PHE A 18 17.53 -15.63 -31.59
C PHE A 18 17.97 -15.72 -30.12
N PHE A 19 18.67 -14.69 -29.65
CA PHE A 19 18.65 -14.36 -28.24
C PHE A 19 17.19 -14.01 -27.95
N THR A 20 16.38 -15.02 -27.66
CA THR A 20 15.23 -14.83 -26.81
C THR A 20 15.81 -14.35 -25.49
N PHE A 21 15.89 -13.03 -25.33
CA PHE A 21 15.89 -12.44 -24.00
C PHE A 21 14.57 -12.88 -23.38
N SER A 22 14.59 -14.07 -22.76
CA SER A 22 13.65 -14.43 -21.73
C SER A 22 13.94 -13.46 -20.58
N SER A 23 13.43 -12.24 -20.69
CA SER A 23 13.15 -11.45 -19.50
C SER A 23 12.09 -12.23 -18.76
N SER A 24 12.51 -13.20 -17.95
CA SER A 24 11.65 -13.76 -16.93
C SER A 24 11.08 -12.55 -16.20
N PRO A 25 9.76 -12.31 -16.24
CA PRO A 25 9.21 -11.28 -15.39
C PRO A 25 9.61 -11.67 -13.98
N VAL A 26 10.46 -10.86 -13.34
CA VAL A 26 10.69 -10.99 -11.90
C VAL A 26 9.31 -10.73 -11.31
N LEU A 27 8.62 -11.82 -10.98
CA LEU A 27 7.34 -11.73 -10.30
C LEU A 27 7.67 -11.09 -8.96
N SER A 28 7.16 -9.89 -8.72
CA SER A 28 7.25 -9.22 -7.42
C SER A 28 6.79 -10.21 -6.34
N GLN A 29 7.76 -10.74 -5.59
CA GLN A 29 7.49 -11.66 -4.50
C GLN A 29 7.38 -10.83 -3.24
N LEU A 30 6.14 -10.60 -2.80
CA LEU A 30 5.88 -9.98 -1.50
C LEU A 30 6.52 -10.85 -0.40
N LEU A 31 7.22 -10.21 0.53
CA LEU A 31 7.84 -10.90 1.66
C LEU A 31 6.95 -10.83 2.90
N SER A 32 7.07 -11.83 3.77
CA SER A 32 6.50 -11.75 5.12
C SER A 32 7.48 -11.10 6.09
N TYR A 33 7.01 -10.09 6.81
CA TYR A 33 7.84 -9.29 7.70
C TYR A 33 7.04 -8.71 8.87
N GLN A 34 7.79 -8.28 9.89
CA GLN A 34 7.31 -7.43 10.97
C GLN A 34 8.16 -6.17 10.96
N SER A 35 7.53 -5.02 11.17
CA SER A 35 8.18 -3.72 11.05
C SER A 35 7.66 -2.73 12.08
N GLU A 36 8.58 -1.86 12.50
CA GLU A 36 8.34 -0.80 13.48
C GLU A 36 8.73 0.53 12.82
N TYR A 37 7.86 1.53 12.96
CA TYR A 37 8.05 2.86 12.40
C TYR A 37 7.89 3.92 13.49
N GLU A 38 8.62 5.01 13.35
CA GLU A 38 8.48 6.23 14.14
C GLU A 38 7.58 7.22 13.39
N VAL A 39 6.62 7.78 14.10
CA VAL A 39 5.66 8.77 13.60
C VAL A 39 6.05 10.13 14.15
N GLU A 40 6.13 11.14 13.28
CA GLU A 40 6.38 12.53 13.64
C GLU A 40 5.46 13.46 12.82
N LEU A 41 5.23 14.67 13.34
CA LEU A 41 4.54 15.71 12.58
C LEU A 41 5.42 16.16 11.41
N GLY A 42 4.85 16.13 10.20
CA GLY A 42 5.47 16.70 9.03
C GLY A 42 5.35 18.22 9.00
N ASN A 43 6.22 18.85 8.22
CA ASN A 43 6.12 20.28 7.95
C ASN A 43 4.80 20.56 7.23
N SER A 44 4.03 21.52 7.74
CA SER A 44 2.80 22.01 7.13
C SER A 44 3.00 23.44 6.67
N GLU A 45 2.68 23.71 5.41
CA GLU A 45 2.64 25.08 4.85
C GLU A 45 1.26 25.73 5.05
N VAL A 46 0.36 25.09 5.81
CA VAL A 46 -1.00 25.60 6.04
C VAL A 46 -0.94 26.93 6.78
N VAL A 47 -1.50 27.97 6.16
CA VAL A 47 -1.66 29.28 6.78
C VAL A 47 -2.60 29.15 7.98
N ARG A 48 -2.08 29.53 9.16
CA ARG A 48 -2.88 29.53 10.39
C ARG A 48 -3.89 30.66 10.36
N VAL A 49 -5.15 30.31 10.62
CA VAL A 49 -6.31 31.19 10.67
C VAL A 49 -6.72 31.35 12.13
N PRO A 50 -6.92 32.59 12.63
CA PRO A 50 -7.39 32.81 13.98
C PRO A 50 -8.69 32.05 14.28
N GLY A 51 -8.77 31.41 15.45
CA GLY A 51 -9.95 30.66 15.89
C GLY A 51 -10.06 29.21 15.39
N LYS A 52 -9.17 28.77 14.49
CA LYS A 52 -9.04 27.34 14.13
C LYS A 52 -8.00 26.65 15.01
N THR A 53 -8.29 25.42 15.42
CA THR A 53 -7.35 24.56 16.16
C THR A 53 -6.46 23.82 15.17
N TYR A 54 -5.16 23.78 15.45
CA TYR A 54 -4.16 23.12 14.62
C TYR A 54 -3.42 22.04 15.40
N VAL A 55 -2.83 21.08 14.69
CA VAL A 55 -1.86 20.14 15.27
C VAL A 55 -0.50 20.84 15.34
N ASP A 56 0.02 21.04 16.56
CA ASP A 56 1.32 21.66 16.80
C ASP A 56 2.44 20.64 16.97
N LYS A 57 2.11 19.46 17.54
CA LYS A 57 3.03 18.34 17.65
C LYS A 57 2.29 17.04 17.43
N ALA A 58 2.96 16.09 16.79
CA ALA A 58 2.54 14.71 16.69
C ALA A 58 3.78 13.82 16.85
N SER A 59 3.67 12.78 17.66
CA SER A 59 4.73 11.80 17.88
C SER A 59 4.12 10.45 18.18
N GLY A 60 4.71 9.37 17.67
CA GLY A 60 4.11 8.06 17.84
C GLY A 60 4.90 6.92 17.24
N GLN A 61 4.25 5.77 17.16
CA GLN A 61 4.79 4.55 16.57
C GLN A 61 3.73 3.85 15.73
N LEU A 62 4.17 3.21 14.66
CA LEU A 62 3.36 2.30 13.86
C LEU A 62 4.04 0.94 13.82
N PHE A 63 3.30 -0.10 14.15
CA PHE A 63 3.72 -1.49 14.03
C PHE A 63 2.94 -2.13 12.90
N ILE A 64 3.64 -2.81 11.98
CA ILE A 64 3.02 -3.56 10.89
C ILE A 64 3.58 -4.98 10.87
N ASP A 65 2.68 -5.95 11.02
CA ASP A 65 2.91 -7.34 10.68
C ASP A 65 2.27 -7.62 9.32
N TRP A 66 3.04 -8.14 8.37
CA TRP A 66 2.57 -8.55 7.06
C TRP A 66 2.99 -10.01 6.82
N ILE A 67 2.04 -10.94 6.91
CA ILE A 67 2.36 -12.37 7.03
C ILE A 67 1.53 -13.15 6.02
N ASN A 68 2.19 -13.94 5.18
CA ASN A 68 1.53 -14.98 4.41
C ASN A 68 1.30 -16.17 5.33
N ASN A 69 0.05 -16.59 5.51
CA ASN A 69 -0.28 -17.62 6.50
C ASN A 69 -0.14 -19.06 5.97
N CYS A 70 0.52 -19.27 4.83
CA CYS A 70 0.71 -20.57 4.17
C CYS A 70 -0.57 -21.28 3.68
N ASN A 71 -1.74 -20.86 4.17
CA ASN A 71 -3.03 -21.55 4.05
C ASN A 71 -3.99 -20.88 3.06
N ASN A 72 -3.44 -20.07 2.13
CA ASN A 72 -4.13 -19.32 1.08
C ASN A 72 -4.57 -17.89 1.44
N SER A 73 -4.02 -17.25 2.47
CA SER A 73 -4.29 -15.82 2.72
C SER A 73 -3.10 -15.03 3.26
N TRP A 74 -3.25 -13.71 3.21
CA TRP A 74 -2.34 -12.72 3.76
C TRP A 74 -3.00 -12.02 4.93
N VAL A 75 -2.29 -12.00 6.05
CA VAL A 75 -2.70 -11.32 7.26
C VAL A 75 -1.85 -10.06 7.43
N SER A 76 -2.52 -8.91 7.56
CA SER A 76 -1.92 -7.64 7.91
C SER A 76 -2.44 -7.19 9.26
N ASN A 77 -1.58 -7.01 10.25
CA ASN A 77 -1.94 -6.34 11.50
C ASN A 77 -1.19 -5.01 11.59
N GLN A 78 -1.91 -3.94 11.90
CA GLN A 78 -1.39 -2.59 12.02
C GLN A 78 -1.82 -2.01 13.36
N ARG A 79 -0.87 -1.49 14.12
CA ARG A 79 -1.12 -0.79 15.37
C ARG A 79 -0.40 0.55 15.34
N MET A 80 -1.16 1.63 15.24
CA MET A 80 -0.65 2.99 15.25
C MET A 80 -1.04 3.67 16.56
N MET A 81 -0.06 4.16 17.30
CA MET A 81 -0.28 4.99 18.48
C MET A 81 0.34 6.35 18.23
N THR A 82 -0.46 7.40 18.26
CA THR A 82 -0.01 8.77 17.99
C THR A 82 -0.51 9.71 19.07
N ARG A 83 0.42 10.41 19.72
CA ARG A 83 0.11 11.52 20.61
C ARG A 83 0.10 12.81 19.81
N PHE A 84 -1.04 13.47 19.77
CA PHE A 84 -1.21 14.80 19.22
C PHE A 84 -1.18 15.84 20.33
N ILE A 85 -0.64 17.03 20.04
CA ILE A 85 -0.76 18.22 20.87
C ILE A 85 -1.24 19.33 19.95
N ASN A 86 -2.35 19.97 20.31
CA ASN A 86 -2.93 21.03 19.52
C ASN A 86 -2.34 22.41 19.84
N SER A 87 -2.77 23.43 19.11
CA SER A 87 -2.35 24.83 19.27
C SER A 87 -2.68 25.46 20.63
N HIS A 88 -3.49 24.82 21.46
CA HIS A 88 -3.80 25.23 22.83
C HIS A 88 -3.01 24.42 23.88
N GLY A 89 -2.11 23.53 23.45
CA GLY A 89 -1.35 22.65 24.32
C GLY A 89 -2.13 21.44 24.85
N VAL A 90 -3.36 21.23 24.40
CA VAL A 90 -4.17 20.07 24.77
C VAL A 90 -3.68 18.85 24.00
N GLY A 91 -3.40 17.77 24.71
CA GLY A 91 -2.94 16.52 24.13
C GLY A 91 -4.06 15.49 24.00
N THR A 92 -3.99 14.68 22.95
CA THR A 92 -4.88 13.53 22.70
C THR A 92 -4.02 12.34 22.28
N LEU A 93 -4.25 11.17 22.87
CA LEU A 93 -3.64 9.92 22.45
C LEU A 93 -4.61 9.14 21.56
N SER A 94 -4.28 9.03 20.27
CA SER A 94 -5.03 8.19 19.33
C SER A 94 -4.34 6.83 19.19
N GLU A 95 -5.13 5.77 19.31
CA GLU A 95 -4.70 4.38 19.03
C GLU A 95 -5.62 3.77 17.97
N ILE A 96 -5.03 3.39 16.83
CA ILE A 96 -5.72 2.73 15.72
C ILE A 96 -5.16 1.31 15.62
N ASN A 97 -6.03 0.32 15.82
CA ASN A 97 -5.74 -1.09 15.60
C ASN A 97 -6.54 -1.55 14.38
N TYR A 98 -5.83 -2.06 13.37
CA TYR A 98 -6.43 -2.51 12.12
C TYR A 98 -5.87 -3.88 11.75
N SER A 99 -6.75 -4.82 11.43
CA SER A 99 -6.39 -6.17 11.02
C SER A 99 -7.17 -6.54 9.76
N VAL A 100 -6.48 -7.14 8.79
CA VAL A 100 -7.06 -7.71 7.57
C VAL A 100 -6.53 -9.11 7.34
N ASN A 101 -7.42 -10.00 6.92
CA ASN A 101 -7.10 -11.31 6.39
C ASN A 101 -7.69 -11.41 4.97
N GLU A 102 -6.84 -11.34 3.95
CA GLU A 102 -7.25 -11.36 2.53
C GLU A 102 -6.78 -12.65 1.86
N SER A 103 -7.68 -13.37 1.18
CA SER A 103 -7.32 -14.56 0.42
C SER A 103 -6.35 -14.24 -0.73
N ILE A 104 -5.47 -15.19 -1.08
CA ILE A 104 -4.45 -15.00 -2.13
C ILE A 104 -5.07 -14.70 -3.51
N ASP A 105 -6.27 -15.25 -3.77
CA ASP A 105 -7.06 -14.98 -4.97
C ASP A 105 -7.74 -13.60 -4.97
N GLY A 106 -7.79 -12.93 -3.81
CA GLY A 106 -8.45 -11.63 -3.66
C GLY A 106 -9.97 -11.71 -3.61
N ASP A 107 -10.55 -12.90 -3.42
CA ASP A 107 -12.00 -13.09 -3.44
C ASP A 107 -12.67 -12.90 -2.07
N LYS A 108 -11.91 -12.95 -0.97
CA LYS A 108 -12.44 -12.77 0.39
C LYS A 108 -11.50 -11.91 1.23
N MET A 109 -12.09 -11.07 2.07
CA MET A 109 -11.37 -10.27 3.04
C MET A 109 -12.17 -10.16 4.35
N ASP A 110 -11.59 -10.59 5.46
CA ASP A 110 -12.09 -10.27 6.80
C ASP A 110 -11.32 -9.07 7.33
N PHE A 111 -12.00 -8.16 8.03
CA PHE A 111 -11.35 -6.98 8.59
C PHE A 111 -11.89 -6.58 9.96
N VAL A 112 -11.02 -5.98 10.75
CA VAL A 112 -11.33 -5.37 12.04
C VAL A 112 -10.64 -4.01 12.11
N LEU A 113 -11.39 -2.96 12.41
CA LEU A 113 -10.91 -1.64 12.75
C LEU A 113 -11.36 -1.31 14.17
N GLU A 114 -10.45 -0.83 15.00
CA GLU A 114 -10.72 -0.30 16.33
C GLU A 114 -9.95 1.02 16.51
N ILE A 115 -10.67 2.08 16.87
CA ILE A 115 -10.12 3.40 17.12
C ILE A 115 -10.41 3.77 18.57
N LYS A 116 -9.35 4.13 19.30
CA LYS A 116 -9.44 4.66 20.65
C LYS A 116 -8.83 6.05 20.73
N GLU A 117 -9.45 6.90 21.55
CA GLU A 117 -8.91 8.20 21.94
C GLU A 117 -8.84 8.23 23.46
N ASP A 118 -7.65 8.52 24.00
CA ASP A 118 -7.37 8.56 25.44
C ASP A 118 -7.85 7.29 26.18
N ALA A 119 -7.63 6.14 25.53
CA ALA A 119 -8.03 4.79 25.94
C ALA A 119 -9.55 4.51 25.92
N GLU A 120 -10.38 5.47 25.50
CA GLU A 120 -11.81 5.27 25.29
C GLU A 120 -12.08 4.78 23.87
N LEU A 121 -13.00 3.82 23.72
CA LEU A 121 -13.38 3.29 22.42
C LEU A 121 -14.25 4.31 21.67
N VAL A 122 -13.76 4.80 20.54
CA VAL A 122 -14.47 5.77 19.68
C VAL A 122 -15.22 5.07 18.56
N ASP A 123 -14.57 4.13 17.88
CA ASP A 123 -15.18 3.35 16.80
C ASP A 123 -14.65 1.92 16.80
N ARG A 124 -15.53 1.00 16.42
CA ARG A 124 -15.19 -0.39 16.19
C ARG A 124 -16.03 -0.96 15.05
N THR A 125 -15.36 -1.42 14.01
CA THR A 125 -16.01 -2.08 12.89
C THR A 125 -15.38 -3.45 12.63
N ILE A 126 -16.23 -4.46 12.51
CA ILE A 126 -15.85 -5.83 12.12
C ILE A 126 -16.70 -6.19 10.92
N GLY A 127 -16.08 -6.66 9.85
CA GLY A 127 -16.81 -7.05 8.67
C GLY A 127 -16.08 -8.05 7.81
N GLU A 128 -16.81 -8.52 6.81
CA GLU A 128 -16.37 -9.54 5.86
C GLU A 128 -16.78 -9.07 4.47
N ALA A 129 -15.86 -9.10 3.52
CA ALA A 129 -16.08 -8.77 2.13
C ALA A 129 -15.87 -9.99 1.24
N ILE A 130 -16.79 -10.22 0.31
CA ILE A 130 -16.75 -11.33 -0.64
C ILE A 130 -16.91 -10.78 -2.04
N LYS A 131 -15.95 -11.09 -2.92
CA LYS A 131 -15.99 -10.79 -4.33
C LYS A 131 -16.62 -11.95 -5.10
N ALA A 132 -17.63 -11.61 -5.90
CA ALA A 132 -18.21 -12.46 -6.93
C ALA A 132 -18.53 -11.54 -8.11
N LYS A 133 -19.72 -11.63 -8.72
CA LYS A 133 -20.20 -10.65 -9.73
C LYS A 133 -20.26 -9.19 -9.23
N LYS A 134 -20.21 -9.01 -7.91
CA LYS A 134 -20.16 -7.74 -7.16
C LYS A 134 -19.39 -8.01 -5.89
N VAL A 135 -18.81 -6.97 -5.28
CA VAL A 135 -18.26 -7.10 -3.92
C VAL A 135 -19.40 -6.89 -2.92
N THR A 136 -19.67 -7.91 -2.11
CA THR A 136 -20.59 -7.86 -0.98
C THR A 136 -19.80 -7.56 0.28
N VAL A 137 -20.30 -6.66 1.13
CA VAL A 137 -19.75 -6.47 2.48
C VAL A 137 -20.84 -6.69 3.52
N ASN A 138 -20.55 -7.53 4.52
CA ASN A 138 -21.42 -7.83 5.64
C ASN A 138 -20.76 -7.42 6.96
N PHE A 139 -21.58 -7.14 7.96
CA PHE A 139 -21.15 -6.79 9.32
C PHE A 139 -21.81 -7.75 10.33
N PRO A 140 -21.23 -8.95 10.57
CA PRO A 140 -21.91 -10.08 11.25
C PRO A 140 -22.40 -9.83 12.68
N ARG A 141 -22.03 -8.71 13.29
CA ARG A 141 -22.33 -8.36 14.69
C ARG A 141 -23.08 -7.04 14.83
N THR A 142 -23.72 -6.58 13.76
CA THR A 142 -24.46 -5.31 13.74
C THR A 142 -25.72 -5.45 12.89
N ASP A 143 -26.70 -4.57 13.13
CA ASP A 143 -27.91 -4.47 12.29
C ASP A 143 -27.66 -3.67 10.99
N LYS A 144 -26.40 -3.39 10.64
CA LYS A 144 -26.05 -2.65 9.43
C LYS A 144 -26.45 -3.46 8.20
N GLU A 145 -27.02 -2.77 7.23
CA GLU A 145 -27.36 -3.37 5.95
C GLU A 145 -26.11 -3.87 5.22
N LYS A 146 -26.30 -4.96 4.47
CA LYS A 146 -25.29 -5.48 3.54
C LYS A 146 -25.02 -4.44 2.46
N LEU A 147 -23.74 -4.16 2.21
CA LEU A 147 -23.32 -3.27 1.14
C LEU A 147 -22.98 -4.05 -0.11
N MET A 148 -23.18 -3.40 -1.26
CA MET A 148 -22.87 -3.95 -2.57
C MET A 148 -22.06 -2.93 -3.36
N PHE A 149 -20.85 -3.31 -3.72
CA PHE A 149 -19.96 -2.52 -4.56
C PHE A 149 -19.73 -3.17 -5.92
N PRO A 150 -19.24 -2.39 -6.92
CA PRO A 150 -18.86 -2.91 -8.23
C PRO A 150 -17.86 -4.08 -8.15
N GLU A 151 -17.81 -4.90 -9.21
CA GLU A 151 -16.89 -6.05 -9.33
C GLU A 151 -15.41 -5.64 -9.44
N ASP A 152 -15.15 -4.44 -9.96
CA ASP A 152 -13.79 -3.91 -10.14
C ASP A 152 -13.16 -3.38 -8.85
N VAL A 153 -13.88 -3.46 -7.72
CA VAL A 153 -13.30 -3.23 -6.40
C VAL A 153 -12.34 -4.37 -6.04
N ILE A 154 -11.16 -4.01 -5.56
CA ILE A 154 -10.12 -4.93 -5.07
C ILE A 154 -9.82 -4.68 -3.59
N PHE A 155 -9.07 -5.60 -2.99
CA PHE A 155 -8.68 -5.55 -1.58
C PHE A 155 -7.20 -5.15 -1.40
N PRO A 156 -6.76 -4.76 -0.18
CA PRO A 156 -5.46 -4.12 0.05
C PRO A 156 -4.22 -4.93 -0.37
N HIS A 157 -4.17 -6.23 -0.12
CA HIS A 157 -3.04 -7.08 -0.54
C HIS A 157 -2.99 -7.21 -2.07
N SER A 158 -4.14 -7.43 -2.72
CA SER A 158 -4.23 -7.45 -4.19
C SER A 158 -3.77 -6.12 -4.79
N PHE A 159 -4.16 -5.00 -4.19
CA PHE A 159 -3.69 -3.68 -4.59
C PHE A 159 -2.17 -3.51 -4.40
N LEU A 160 -1.62 -3.90 -3.26
CA LEU A 160 -0.17 -3.84 -3.01
C LEU A 160 0.61 -4.66 -4.04
N LYS A 161 0.16 -5.88 -4.34
CA LYS A 161 0.76 -6.77 -5.35
C LYS A 161 0.80 -6.09 -6.72
N GLU A 162 -0.30 -5.44 -7.11
CA GLU A 162 -0.36 -4.70 -8.39
C GLU A 162 0.58 -3.49 -8.42
N VAL A 163 0.63 -2.70 -7.34
CA VAL A 163 1.50 -1.52 -7.23
C VAL A 163 2.97 -1.94 -7.26
N SER A 164 3.37 -2.89 -6.40
CA SER A 164 4.74 -3.40 -6.33
C SER A 164 5.20 -4.01 -7.66
N GLY A 165 4.31 -4.73 -8.35
CA GLY A 165 4.59 -5.30 -9.67
C GLY A 165 4.68 -4.29 -10.83
N LYS A 166 4.42 -3.00 -10.59
CA LYS A 166 4.48 -1.91 -11.58
C LYS A 166 5.60 -0.89 -11.30
N LEU A 167 6.31 -0.98 -10.17
CA LEU A 167 7.31 0.01 -9.73
C LEU A 167 8.46 0.29 -10.72
N ASP A 168 8.88 -0.72 -11.49
CA ASP A 168 9.96 -0.59 -12.50
C ASP A 168 9.44 -0.68 -13.94
N LYS A 169 8.13 -0.49 -14.17
CA LYS A 169 7.53 -0.45 -15.52
C LYS A 169 7.37 0.99 -16.00
N ASP A 170 7.29 1.21 -17.31
CA ASP A 170 7.11 2.54 -17.93
C ASP A 170 5.74 3.19 -17.62
N GLN A 171 4.88 2.51 -16.86
CA GLN A 171 3.57 3.01 -16.48
C GLN A 171 3.70 4.14 -15.46
N LYS A 172 3.20 5.33 -15.81
CA LYS A 172 3.28 6.52 -14.94
C LYS A 172 2.11 6.65 -13.96
N ILE A 173 0.95 6.08 -14.28
CA ILE A 173 -0.24 6.15 -13.43
C ILE A 173 -1.10 4.88 -13.51
N ILE A 174 -1.70 4.50 -12.38
CA ILE A 174 -2.83 3.56 -12.29
C ILE A 174 -3.93 4.13 -11.41
N THR A 175 -5.14 3.59 -11.53
CA THR A 175 -6.24 3.91 -10.61
C THR A 175 -7.01 2.64 -10.30
N HIS A 176 -7.34 2.45 -9.01
CA HIS A 176 -8.11 1.30 -8.54
C HIS A 176 -9.17 1.74 -7.55
N LYS A 177 -10.26 0.98 -7.50
CA LYS A 177 -11.22 1.02 -6.40
C LYS A 177 -10.78 0.03 -5.34
N VAL A 178 -10.47 0.49 -4.13
CA VAL A 178 -9.93 -0.33 -3.06
C VAL A 178 -10.85 -0.27 -1.86
N TYR A 179 -11.40 -1.42 -1.47
CA TYR A 179 -12.14 -1.57 -0.23
C TYR A 179 -11.21 -2.12 0.84
N GLU A 180 -10.88 -1.29 1.83
CA GLU A 180 -9.99 -1.64 2.94
C GLU A 180 -10.74 -1.72 4.29
N GLY A 181 -12.04 -1.45 4.34
CA GLY A 181 -12.82 -1.55 5.58
C GLY A 181 -12.58 -0.46 6.63
N THR A 182 -11.68 0.51 6.35
CA THR A 182 -11.43 1.68 7.22
C THR A 182 -12.52 2.74 7.11
N ILE A 183 -13.16 2.83 5.93
CA ILE A 183 -14.36 3.62 5.66
C ILE A 183 -15.52 2.69 5.34
N PRO A 184 -16.07 1.96 6.32
CA PRO A 184 -16.85 0.73 6.08
C PRO A 184 -18.04 0.88 5.13
N ASN A 185 -18.61 2.08 5.02
CA ASN A 185 -19.75 2.36 4.16
C ASN A 185 -19.37 2.69 2.70
N ASN A 186 -18.08 2.68 2.33
CA ASN A 186 -17.60 3.06 1.01
C ASN A 186 -16.24 2.41 0.70
N PHE A 187 -15.70 2.65 -0.49
CA PHE A 187 -14.34 2.27 -0.90
C PHE A 187 -13.58 3.53 -1.33
N PHE A 188 -12.26 3.43 -1.43
CA PHE A 188 -11.43 4.48 -1.99
C PHE A 188 -11.29 4.31 -3.50
N ASN A 189 -11.38 5.41 -4.25
CA ASN A 189 -10.71 5.46 -5.54
C ASN A 189 -9.29 5.96 -5.27
N ILE A 190 -8.27 5.16 -5.61
CA ILE A 190 -6.88 5.49 -5.36
C ILE A 190 -6.19 5.67 -6.71
N SER A 191 -5.67 6.87 -6.96
CA SER A 191 -4.77 7.13 -8.09
C SER A 191 -3.33 7.03 -7.62
N VAL A 192 -2.53 6.16 -8.24
CA VAL A 192 -1.12 5.96 -7.92
C VAL A 192 -0.27 6.53 -9.04
N PHE A 193 0.62 7.45 -8.69
CA PHE A 193 1.60 8.08 -9.56
C PHE A 193 2.98 7.50 -9.28
N PHE A 194 3.56 6.88 -10.30
CA PHE A 194 4.90 6.31 -10.22
C PHE A 194 5.93 7.37 -10.60
N THR A 195 6.93 7.56 -9.74
CA THR A 195 8.02 8.49 -10.00
C THR A 195 9.29 7.73 -10.37
N ASP A 196 10.21 8.42 -11.05
CA ASP A 196 11.52 7.84 -11.37
C ASP A 196 12.48 7.91 -10.17
N GLU A 197 12.08 8.62 -9.10
CA GLU A 197 12.87 8.81 -7.88
C GLU A 197 13.05 7.48 -7.14
N THR A 198 14.32 7.17 -6.86
CA THR A 198 14.74 5.96 -6.17
C THR A 198 15.58 6.35 -4.97
N VAL A 199 15.23 5.79 -3.82
CA VAL A 199 15.86 6.04 -2.53
C VAL A 199 16.44 4.73 -2.00
N LYS A 200 17.56 4.82 -1.29
CA LYS A 200 18.13 3.69 -0.53
C LYS A 200 18.00 4.00 0.95
N GLU A 201 17.63 3.00 1.74
CA GLU A 201 17.64 3.10 3.19
C GLU A 201 19.07 3.02 3.72
N SER A 202 19.44 3.97 4.57
CA SER A 202 20.79 4.07 5.15
C SER A 202 20.80 4.11 6.68
N ASN A 203 19.66 4.44 7.30
CA ASN A 203 19.53 4.63 8.74
C ASN A 203 19.10 3.35 9.45
N VAL A 204 18.49 2.41 8.73
CA VAL A 204 18.05 1.11 9.24
C VAL A 204 18.85 -0.02 8.62
N LYS A 205 19.37 -0.92 9.45
CA LYS A 205 20.02 -2.15 8.97
C LYS A 205 18.96 -3.13 8.44
N LEU A 206 18.89 -3.28 7.13
CA LEU A 206 17.97 -4.21 6.49
C LEU A 206 18.52 -5.65 6.48
N PRO A 207 17.68 -6.67 6.71
CA PRO A 207 18.00 -8.07 6.38
C PRO A 207 18.51 -8.23 4.94
N ASN A 208 19.53 -9.07 4.72
CA ASN A 208 20.18 -9.25 3.41
C ASN A 208 19.25 -9.65 2.26
N LYS A 209 18.09 -10.27 2.57
CA LYS A 209 17.10 -10.67 1.56
C LYS A 209 16.20 -9.51 1.10
N ILE A 210 16.24 -8.36 1.79
CA ILE A 210 15.45 -7.18 1.43
C ILE A 210 16.24 -6.33 0.43
N ASN A 211 15.61 -6.04 -0.71
CA ASN A 211 16.14 -5.12 -1.70
C ASN A 211 16.10 -3.69 -1.15
N ASN A 212 17.28 -3.09 -1.01
CA ASN A 212 17.46 -1.73 -0.49
C ASN A 212 17.27 -0.65 -1.57
N LYS A 213 16.38 -0.88 -2.54
CA LYS A 213 16.02 0.06 -3.59
C LYS A 213 14.52 0.33 -3.48
N PHE A 214 14.18 1.49 -2.94
CA PHE A 214 12.79 1.92 -2.77
C PHE A 214 12.45 2.95 -3.84
N LYS A 215 11.32 2.74 -4.51
CA LYS A 215 10.75 3.67 -5.48
C LYS A 215 9.76 4.57 -4.78
N LYS A 216 9.85 5.87 -5.02
CA LYS A 216 8.87 6.81 -4.51
C LYS A 216 7.62 6.79 -5.39
N ILE A 217 6.48 6.63 -4.75
CA ILE A 217 5.16 6.73 -5.37
C ILE A 217 4.30 7.71 -4.59
N ARG A 218 3.36 8.35 -5.28
CA ARG A 218 2.36 9.22 -4.66
C ARG A 218 0.99 8.62 -4.92
N MET A 219 0.14 8.63 -3.90
CA MET A 219 -1.22 8.10 -3.96
C MET A 219 -2.18 9.20 -3.53
N SER A 220 -3.25 9.40 -4.28
CA SER A 220 -4.32 10.32 -3.91
C SER A 220 -5.59 9.51 -3.65
N TYR A 221 -6.18 9.68 -2.46
CA TYR A 221 -7.32 8.90 -1.98
C TYR A 221 -8.61 9.70 -2.10
N TYR A 222 -9.55 9.23 -2.91
CA TYR A 222 -10.84 9.87 -3.13
C TYR A 222 -11.97 9.03 -2.54
N LYS A 223 -12.97 9.70 -1.96
CA LYS A 223 -14.18 9.05 -1.44
C LYS A 223 -15.34 9.25 -2.42
N GLY A 224 -15.99 8.16 -2.82
CA GLY A 224 -17.15 8.24 -3.70
C GLY A 224 -16.85 8.88 -5.07
N SER A 225 -17.52 9.99 -5.40
CA SER A 225 -17.37 10.71 -6.68
C SER A 225 -16.70 12.09 -6.53
N GLU A 226 -16.10 12.35 -5.37
CA GLU A 226 -15.43 13.62 -5.09
C GLU A 226 -14.20 13.82 -5.99
N SER A 227 -14.01 15.05 -6.47
CA SER A 227 -12.87 15.43 -7.32
C SER A 227 -11.62 15.82 -6.54
N THR A 228 -11.74 16.00 -5.23
CA THR A 228 -10.65 16.39 -4.34
C THR A 228 -10.28 15.18 -3.48
N PRO A 229 -8.99 14.82 -3.37
CA PRO A 229 -8.60 13.72 -2.49
C PRO A 229 -8.85 14.12 -1.03
N ILE A 230 -9.33 13.16 -0.23
CA ILE A 230 -9.53 13.36 1.21
C ILE A 230 -8.20 13.37 1.97
N PHE A 231 -7.19 12.72 1.42
CA PHE A 231 -5.78 12.82 1.80
C PHE A 231 -4.90 12.30 0.66
N GLU A 232 -3.62 12.63 0.71
CA GLU A 232 -2.60 12.06 -0.17
C GLU A 232 -1.56 11.29 0.63
N GLN A 233 -0.92 10.31 0.01
CA GLN A 233 0.13 9.53 0.61
C GLN A 233 1.36 9.51 -0.30
N THR A 234 2.54 9.81 0.24
CA THR A 234 3.81 9.51 -0.43
C THR A 234 4.43 8.28 0.22
N VAL A 235 4.78 7.28 -0.57
CA VAL A 235 5.36 6.03 -0.08
C VAL A 235 6.69 5.79 -0.78
N GLN A 236 7.70 5.34 -0.04
CA GLN A 236 8.89 4.74 -0.62
C GLN A 236 8.76 3.23 -0.51
N LEU A 237 8.48 2.56 -1.62
CA LEU A 237 8.08 1.15 -1.69
C LEU A 237 9.09 0.37 -2.56
N ASN A 238 9.44 -0.85 -2.16
CA ASN A 238 10.22 -1.75 -3.02
C ASN A 238 9.34 -2.83 -3.67
N GLU A 239 9.92 -3.58 -4.60
CA GLU A 239 9.25 -4.67 -5.32
C GLU A 239 8.82 -5.85 -4.41
N GLN A 240 9.27 -5.88 -3.15
CA GLN A 240 8.95 -6.92 -2.18
C GLN A 240 7.78 -6.53 -1.25
N GLY A 241 7.11 -5.41 -1.55
CA GLY A 241 5.99 -4.90 -0.76
C GLY A 241 6.41 -4.17 0.52
N ILE A 242 7.71 -3.92 0.72
CA ILE A 242 8.23 -3.28 1.92
C ILE A 242 8.33 -1.78 1.67
N ALA A 243 7.76 -1.00 2.59
CA ALA A 243 7.93 0.44 2.61
C ALA A 243 8.86 0.86 3.75
N ASN A 244 9.83 1.73 3.47
CA ASN A 244 10.70 2.32 4.51
C ASN A 244 10.22 3.71 4.96
N TYR A 245 9.27 4.30 4.24
CA TYR A 245 8.78 5.65 4.50
C TYR A 245 7.33 5.82 4.03
N PHE A 246 6.54 6.50 4.85
CA PHE A 246 5.24 7.07 4.48
C PHE A 246 5.19 8.55 4.85
N LYS A 247 4.51 9.34 4.02
CA LYS A 247 4.00 10.67 4.38
C LYS A 247 2.51 10.68 4.12
N TYR A 248 1.73 10.89 5.16
CA TYR A 248 0.29 11.09 5.07
C TYR A 248 0.03 12.59 5.06
N ASP A 249 -0.49 13.11 3.96
CA ASP A 249 -0.84 14.51 3.76
C ASP A 249 -2.36 14.67 3.93
N TYR A 250 -2.79 14.95 5.16
CA TYR A 250 -4.16 15.33 5.45
C TYR A 250 -4.38 16.81 5.12
N PRO A 251 -5.64 17.27 4.96
CA PRO A 251 -5.92 18.66 4.61
C PRO A 251 -5.30 19.70 5.57
N ASP A 252 -5.17 19.35 6.85
CA ASP A 252 -4.75 20.29 7.90
C ASP A 252 -3.32 20.06 8.42
N TYR A 253 -2.75 18.86 8.23
CA TYR A 253 -1.43 18.49 8.73
C TYR A 253 -0.88 17.29 7.96
N SER A 254 0.42 17.06 8.09
CA SER A 254 1.06 15.87 7.54
C SER A 254 1.67 15.03 8.66
N LEU A 255 1.67 13.70 8.50
CA LEU A 255 2.45 12.79 9.34
C LEU A 255 3.56 12.17 8.51
N ILE A 256 4.76 12.12 9.09
CA ILE A 256 5.92 11.45 8.53
C ILE A 256 6.14 10.17 9.33
N VAL A 257 6.25 9.05 8.64
CA VAL A 257 6.36 7.73 9.25
C VAL A 257 7.58 7.04 8.67
N LYS A 258 8.62 6.86 9.48
CA LYS A 258 9.94 6.38 9.05
C LYS A 258 10.23 5.02 9.66
N LEU A 259 10.75 4.10 8.86
CA LEU A 259 11.15 2.78 9.34
C LEU A 259 12.21 2.91 10.44
N LYS A 260 12.04 2.14 11.52
CA LYS A 260 13.01 2.01 12.62
C LYS A 260 13.61 0.62 12.66
N LYS A 261 12.80 -0.40 12.37
CA LYS A 261 13.22 -1.79 12.45
C LYS A 261 12.35 -2.65 11.55
N ILE A 262 12.97 -3.69 10.98
CA ILE A 262 12.28 -4.71 10.20
C ILE A 262 12.94 -6.06 10.41
N SER A 263 12.12 -7.10 10.53
CA SER A 263 12.55 -8.49 10.58
C SER A 263 11.71 -9.33 9.62
N LEU A 264 12.36 -10.24 8.90
CA LEU A 264 11.66 -11.22 8.08
C LEU A 264 11.09 -12.32 8.96
N VAL A 265 9.86 -12.73 8.67
CA VAL A 265 9.21 -13.84 9.34
C VAL A 265 9.55 -15.13 8.61
N LYS A 266 10.08 -16.11 9.34
CA LYS A 266 10.23 -17.47 8.78
C LYS A 266 8.85 -18.12 8.79
N LEU A 267 8.34 -18.37 7.60
CA LEU A 267 7.12 -19.15 7.43
C LEU A 267 7.46 -20.64 7.60
N ASN A 268 6.72 -21.33 8.46
CA ASN A 268 6.72 -22.78 8.52
C ASN A 268 5.53 -23.26 7.69
N CYS A 269 5.63 -23.08 6.37
CA CYS A 269 4.72 -23.74 5.44
C CYS A 269 5.28 -25.14 5.20
N ASP A 270 4.49 -26.18 5.51
CA ASP A 270 4.86 -27.57 5.26
C ASP A 270 4.98 -27.88 3.75
#